data_AF-A0A8C6LXJ9-F1
#
_entry.id   AF-A0A8C6LXJ9-F1
#
_cell.length_a   1.000
_cell.length_b   1.000
_cell.length_c   1.000
_cell.angle_alpha   90.00
_cell.angle_beta   90.00
_cell.angle_gamma   90.00
#
_symmetry.space_group_name_H-M   'P 1'
#
loop_
_entity.id
_entity.type
_entity.pdbx_description
1 polymer ?
#
loop_
_entity_poly.entity_id
_entity_poly.type
_entity_poly.pdbx_seq_one_letter_code
_entity_poly.pdbx_strand_id
1 'polypeptide(L)'
;LRSRSSGAAALLCPLLGACLWSAVVGYKPVIVVHGLFDSSEDFKNLQRFINESYPGTNVTVIDLFDRSSSLQPMWKQVEGFKAAIYPIMQNAADGVHLICYSQGGLVCRGILSTLPDHNVHSFISLSAPQAGQYGDTDYFRIFPQFVKSNLYHFCYTGVGQLISICNYWNDPHHRDLYLNSSDYLALINSERPNPNSTEWRRNFLKIQKLVLIGGPDDGVITPWQSSQFGFYDDNETVVEMQHQELYLRDVFGLKTLVARGDLILCTVPGVEHVLWHSNETVFHACIEKWLM
;
A
#
# COMPACT_ATOMS: atom_id res chain seq x y z
N LEU A 1 -24.46 -57.92 -69.34
CA LEU A 1 -25.10 -56.63 -69.01
C LEU A 1 -25.19 -56.52 -67.49
N ARG A 2 -24.62 -55.44 -66.94
CA ARG A 2 -24.22 -55.29 -65.53
C ARG A 2 -25.42 -55.16 -64.58
N SER A 3 -25.28 -55.86 -63.45
CA SER A 3 -25.94 -55.63 -62.16
C SER A 3 -25.75 -54.17 -61.68
N ARG A 4 -26.80 -53.58 -61.12
CA ARG A 4 -26.75 -52.32 -60.34
C ARG A 4 -27.22 -52.62 -58.92
N SER A 5 -26.28 -52.66 -57.97
CA SER A 5 -26.54 -52.52 -56.54
C SER A 5 -26.55 -51.03 -56.18
N SER A 6 -27.58 -50.60 -55.47
CA SER A 6 -27.72 -49.25 -54.91
C SER A 6 -27.14 -49.27 -53.49
N GLY A 7 -25.95 -48.68 -53.31
CA GLY A 7 -25.34 -48.49 -52.00
C GLY A 7 -25.99 -47.32 -51.26
N ALA A 8 -26.50 -47.58 -50.06
CA ALA A 8 -26.90 -46.54 -49.12
C ALA A 8 -25.65 -45.91 -48.49
N ALA A 9 -25.42 -44.63 -48.76
CA ALA A 9 -24.37 -43.84 -48.10
C ALA A 9 -24.89 -43.38 -46.74
N ALA A 10 -24.39 -43.98 -45.67
CA ALA A 10 -24.60 -43.52 -44.31
C ALA A 10 -23.79 -42.23 -44.09
N LEU A 11 -24.48 -41.10 -43.90
CA LEU A 11 -23.90 -39.84 -43.46
C LEU A 11 -23.47 -39.96 -41.98
N LEU A 12 -22.18 -40.16 -41.75
CA LEU A 12 -21.54 -39.96 -40.45
C LEU A 12 -21.43 -38.47 -40.17
N CYS A 13 -22.32 -37.93 -39.33
CA CYS A 13 -22.12 -36.61 -38.71
C CYS A 13 -21.04 -36.73 -37.62
N PRO A 14 -19.94 -35.97 -37.68
CA PRO A 14 -19.03 -35.88 -36.54
C PRO A 14 -19.66 -34.97 -35.49
N LEU A 15 -19.99 -35.53 -34.33
CA LEU A 15 -20.30 -34.77 -33.11
C LEU A 15 -19.01 -34.05 -32.67
N LEU A 16 -18.83 -32.81 -33.10
CA LEU A 16 -17.85 -31.89 -32.54
C LEU A 16 -18.33 -31.54 -31.11
N GLY A 17 -17.80 -32.29 -30.13
CA GLY A 17 -17.93 -31.93 -28.73
C GLY A 17 -17.24 -30.59 -28.49
N ALA A 18 -18.04 -29.55 -28.23
CA ALA A 18 -17.53 -28.28 -27.75
C ALA A 18 -16.99 -28.49 -26.34
N CYS A 19 -15.67 -28.69 -26.22
CA CYS A 19 -14.97 -28.50 -24.96
C CYS A 19 -15.07 -27.01 -24.60
N LEU A 20 -16.10 -26.63 -23.86
CA LEU A 20 -16.14 -25.38 -23.13
C LEU A 20 -14.99 -25.42 -22.12
N TRP A 21 -13.84 -24.88 -22.50
CA TRP A 21 -12.80 -24.53 -21.53
C TRP A 21 -13.42 -23.42 -20.68
N SER A 22 -13.95 -23.80 -19.52
CA SER A 22 -14.18 -22.83 -18.45
C SER A 22 -12.79 -22.31 -18.08
N ALA A 23 -12.40 -21.17 -18.66
CA ALA A 23 -11.28 -20.42 -18.12
C ALA A 23 -11.67 -20.11 -16.68
N VAL A 24 -11.06 -20.82 -15.72
CA VAL A 24 -11.11 -20.42 -14.32
C VAL A 24 -10.34 -19.11 -14.30
N VAL A 25 -11.07 -17.99 -14.35
CA VAL A 25 -10.47 -16.67 -14.15
C VAL A 25 -10.07 -16.62 -12.68
N GLY A 26 -8.80 -16.91 -12.41
CA GLY A 26 -8.23 -16.75 -11.08
C GLY A 26 -7.92 -15.27 -10.83
N TYR A 27 -8.43 -14.72 -9.74
CA TYR A 27 -8.04 -13.37 -9.29
C TYR A 27 -6.59 -13.35 -8.84
N LYS A 28 -5.90 -12.23 -9.04
CA LYS A 28 -4.52 -12.06 -8.56
C LYS A 28 -4.48 -12.22 -7.03
N PRO A 29 -3.44 -12.84 -6.45
CA PRO A 29 -3.29 -12.89 -5.00
C PRO A 29 -3.28 -11.49 -4.39
N VAL A 30 -3.92 -11.34 -3.24
CA VAL A 30 -3.94 -10.11 -2.45
C VAL A 30 -3.10 -10.31 -1.21
N ILE A 31 -2.12 -9.44 -1.01
CA ILE A 31 -1.24 -9.46 0.15
C ILE A 31 -1.58 -8.26 1.01
N VAL A 32 -1.79 -8.51 2.30
CA VAL A 32 -2.14 -7.48 3.27
C VAL A 32 -0.99 -7.26 4.25
N VAL A 33 -0.59 -6.00 4.43
CA VAL A 33 0.42 -5.56 5.41
C VAL A 33 -0.26 -4.64 6.42
N HIS A 34 -0.24 -5.05 7.68
CA HIS A 34 -0.95 -4.37 8.76
C HIS A 34 -0.21 -3.13 9.29
N GLY A 35 -0.87 -2.39 10.18
CA GLY A 35 -0.36 -1.19 10.82
C GLY A 35 0.30 -1.44 12.17
N LEU A 36 0.45 -0.36 12.95
CA LEU A 36 0.89 -0.44 14.34
C LEU A 36 -0.08 -1.30 15.16
N PHE A 37 0.45 -2.05 16.12
CA PHE A 37 -0.27 -2.87 17.10
C PHE A 37 -1.30 -3.88 16.59
N ASP A 38 -1.45 -4.06 15.29
CA ASP A 38 -2.33 -5.05 14.66
C ASP A 38 -1.66 -6.42 14.51
N SER A 39 -2.46 -7.40 14.07
CA SER A 39 -2.02 -8.68 13.47
C SER A 39 -3.01 -9.10 12.37
N SER A 40 -2.83 -10.29 11.75
CA SER A 40 -3.82 -10.80 10.79
C SER A 40 -5.25 -10.90 11.32
N GLU A 41 -5.41 -11.07 12.63
CA GLU A 41 -6.72 -11.25 13.26
C GLU A 41 -7.64 -10.03 13.09
N ASP A 42 -7.05 -8.85 12.89
CA ASP A 42 -7.76 -7.57 12.75
C ASP A 42 -8.34 -7.39 11.32
N PHE A 43 -7.90 -8.20 10.35
CA PHE A 43 -8.29 -8.07 8.93
C PHE A 43 -9.39 -9.05 8.49
N LYS A 44 -10.05 -9.74 9.43
CA LYS A 44 -11.12 -10.71 9.13
C LYS A 44 -12.26 -10.13 8.29
N ASN A 45 -12.68 -8.89 8.57
CA ASN A 45 -13.71 -8.21 7.80
C ASN A 45 -13.26 -7.94 6.36
N LEU A 46 -12.04 -7.44 6.17
CA LEU A 46 -11.47 -7.21 4.84
C LEU A 46 -11.39 -8.51 4.03
N GLN A 47 -10.89 -9.59 4.65
CA GLN A 47 -10.85 -10.91 4.01
C GLN A 47 -12.24 -11.40 3.61
N ARG A 48 -13.25 -11.20 4.48
CA ARG A 48 -14.63 -11.54 4.17
C ARG A 48 -15.15 -10.74 2.97
N PHE A 49 -14.98 -9.41 2.95
CA PHE A 49 -15.45 -8.56 1.84
C PHE A 49 -14.81 -8.96 0.50
N ILE A 50 -13.51 -9.25 0.50
CA ILE A 50 -12.80 -9.72 -0.70
C ILE A 50 -13.37 -11.06 -1.16
N ASN A 51 -13.57 -12.02 -0.25
CA ASN A 51 -14.07 -13.34 -0.60
C ASN A 51 -15.54 -13.31 -1.08
N GLU A 52 -16.37 -12.39 -0.56
CA GLU A 52 -17.76 -12.21 -1.01
C GLU A 52 -17.84 -11.60 -2.41
N SER A 53 -16.94 -10.66 -2.74
CA SER A 53 -16.93 -9.95 -4.03
C SER A 53 -16.18 -10.74 -5.11
N TYR A 54 -15.09 -11.40 -4.74
CA TYR A 54 -14.23 -12.18 -5.62
C TYR A 54 -13.93 -13.57 -5.01
N PRO A 55 -14.90 -14.50 -5.04
CA PRO A 55 -14.74 -15.83 -4.44
C PRO A 55 -13.54 -16.58 -5.00
N GLY A 56 -12.73 -17.16 -4.10
CA GLY A 56 -11.53 -17.92 -4.46
C GLY A 56 -10.25 -17.08 -4.60
N THR A 57 -10.31 -15.77 -4.36
CA THR A 57 -9.11 -14.92 -4.27
C THR A 57 -8.19 -15.40 -3.16
N ASN A 58 -6.90 -15.61 -3.46
CA ASN A 58 -5.90 -15.95 -2.45
C ASN A 58 -5.51 -14.69 -1.67
N VAL A 59 -6.03 -14.53 -0.45
CA VAL A 59 -5.73 -13.39 0.43
C VAL A 59 -4.77 -13.82 1.54
N THR A 60 -3.55 -13.29 1.52
CA THR A 60 -2.54 -13.53 2.55
C THR A 60 -2.33 -12.28 3.38
N VAL A 61 -2.73 -12.32 4.65
CA VAL A 61 -2.34 -11.30 5.63
C VAL A 61 -1.04 -11.75 6.28
N ILE A 62 0.02 -10.96 6.16
CA ILE A 62 1.35 -11.38 6.60
C ILE A 62 1.52 -11.12 8.10
N ASP A 63 1.64 -12.19 8.89
CA ASP A 63 1.90 -12.16 10.35
C ASP A 63 3.39 -11.94 10.64
N LEU A 64 3.85 -10.70 10.45
CA LEU A 64 5.21 -10.28 10.80
C LEU A 64 5.15 -8.92 11.46
N PHE A 65 5.94 -8.76 12.52
CA PHE A 65 5.96 -7.52 13.32
C PHE A 65 4.62 -7.19 13.98
N ASP A 66 3.84 -8.22 14.34
CA ASP A 66 2.57 -8.07 15.04
C ASP A 66 2.71 -7.32 16.38
N ARG A 67 1.61 -6.68 16.77
CA ARG A 67 1.46 -6.05 18.08
C ARG A 67 2.63 -5.11 18.38
N SER A 68 3.31 -5.27 19.50
CA SER A 68 4.43 -4.40 19.88
C SER A 68 5.66 -4.49 18.97
N SER A 69 5.82 -5.59 18.20
CA SER A 69 6.92 -5.71 17.23
C SER A 69 6.79 -4.73 16.06
N SER A 70 5.61 -4.14 15.84
CA SER A 70 5.40 -3.07 14.84
C SER A 70 6.14 -1.78 15.20
N LEU A 71 6.68 -1.67 16.42
CA LEU A 71 7.56 -0.58 16.83
C LEU A 71 9.01 -0.75 16.37
N GLN A 72 9.39 -1.91 15.81
CA GLN A 72 10.72 -2.14 15.27
C GLN A 72 11.02 -1.20 14.09
N PRO A 73 12.30 -0.83 13.84
CA PRO A 73 12.66 0.12 12.79
C PRO A 73 12.04 -0.20 11.43
N MET A 74 11.57 0.82 10.71
CA MET A 74 10.84 0.65 9.44
C MET A 74 11.66 -0.13 8.39
N TRP A 75 12.98 0.10 8.30
CA TRP A 75 13.83 -0.67 7.38
C TRP A 75 13.94 -2.16 7.75
N LYS A 76 13.90 -2.49 9.04
CA LYS A 76 13.85 -3.88 9.49
C LYS A 76 12.53 -4.54 9.08
N GLN A 77 11.42 -3.80 9.18
CA GLN A 77 10.12 -4.26 8.70
C GLN A 77 10.12 -4.47 7.19
N VAL A 78 10.63 -3.50 6.42
CA VAL A 78 10.74 -3.60 4.94
C VAL A 78 11.46 -4.88 4.54
N GLU A 79 12.62 -5.19 5.13
CA GLU A 79 13.37 -6.40 4.77
C GLU A 79 12.65 -7.69 5.20
N GLY A 80 12.02 -7.71 6.38
CA GLY A 80 11.25 -8.88 6.83
C GLY A 80 10.03 -9.15 5.94
N PHE A 81 9.19 -8.14 5.68
CA PHE A 81 8.04 -8.27 4.80
C PHE A 81 8.47 -8.56 3.35
N LYS A 82 9.54 -7.94 2.84
CA LYS A 82 10.10 -8.26 1.52
C LYS A 82 10.42 -9.75 1.42
N ALA A 83 11.11 -10.32 2.40
CA ALA A 83 11.46 -11.75 2.41
C ALA A 83 10.22 -12.67 2.42
N ALA A 84 9.17 -12.31 3.15
CA ALA A 84 7.93 -13.09 3.21
C ALA A 84 7.06 -12.97 1.95
N ILE A 85 7.03 -11.78 1.35
CA ILE A 85 6.17 -11.47 0.20
C ILE A 85 6.80 -11.93 -1.12
N TYR A 86 8.13 -11.94 -1.21
CA TYR A 86 8.84 -12.25 -2.45
C TYR A 86 8.45 -13.61 -3.06
N PRO A 87 8.38 -14.73 -2.31
CA PRO A 87 7.93 -16.00 -2.87
C PRO A 87 6.49 -15.97 -3.40
N ILE A 88 5.60 -15.18 -2.79
CA ILE A 88 4.21 -15.02 -3.26
C ILE A 88 4.21 -14.30 -4.61
N MET A 89 4.99 -13.22 -4.73
CA MET A 89 5.16 -12.49 -5.99
C MET A 89 5.73 -13.39 -7.08
N GLN A 90 6.78 -14.16 -6.81
CA GLN A 90 7.41 -15.04 -7.81
C GLN A 90 6.49 -16.17 -8.30
N ASN A 91 5.56 -16.63 -7.46
CA ASN A 91 4.58 -17.66 -7.83
C ASN A 91 3.34 -17.10 -8.56
N ALA A 92 3.14 -15.79 -8.56
CA ALA A 92 2.01 -15.13 -9.19
C ALA A 92 2.39 -14.60 -10.57
N ALA A 93 2.24 -15.41 -11.62
CA ALA A 93 2.64 -15.06 -12.99
C ALA A 93 2.02 -13.73 -13.48
N ASP A 94 0.76 -13.48 -13.12
CA ASP A 94 0.02 -12.29 -13.51
C ASP A 94 0.19 -11.12 -12.51
N GLY A 95 1.03 -11.26 -11.49
CA GLY A 95 1.24 -10.26 -10.45
C GLY A 95 0.31 -10.41 -9.24
N VAL A 96 0.49 -9.51 -8.28
CA VAL A 96 -0.25 -9.47 -7.01
C VAL A 96 -0.83 -8.07 -6.74
N HIS A 97 -1.79 -7.98 -5.82
CA HIS A 97 -2.20 -6.71 -5.23
C HIS A 97 -1.66 -6.59 -3.81
N LEU A 98 -1.34 -5.36 -3.40
CA LEU A 98 -0.99 -5.03 -2.02
C LEU A 98 -2.10 -4.16 -1.42
N ILE A 99 -2.59 -4.51 -0.24
CA ILE A 99 -3.39 -3.63 0.62
C ILE A 99 -2.57 -3.37 1.88
N CYS A 100 -2.19 -2.12 2.12
CA CYS A 100 -1.28 -1.79 3.19
C CYS A 100 -1.89 -0.71 4.07
N TYR A 101 -2.20 -1.07 5.30
CA TYR A 101 -2.97 -0.25 6.24
C TYR A 101 -2.05 0.55 7.16
N SER A 102 -2.38 1.83 7.39
CA SER A 102 -1.69 2.68 8.35
C SER A 102 -0.17 2.68 8.12
N GLN A 103 0.64 2.41 9.15
CA GLN A 103 2.11 2.27 9.02
C GLN A 103 2.53 1.29 7.90
N GLY A 104 1.76 0.22 7.67
CA GLY A 104 2.03 -0.76 6.62
C GLY A 104 2.11 -0.15 5.22
N GLY A 105 1.40 0.95 4.94
CA GLY A 105 1.50 1.64 3.65
C GLY A 105 2.88 2.26 3.40
N LEU A 106 3.58 2.70 4.45
CA LEU A 106 4.96 3.13 4.34
C LEU A 106 5.89 1.93 4.11
N VAL A 107 5.71 0.83 4.86
CA VAL A 107 6.47 -0.42 4.66
C VAL A 107 6.37 -0.90 3.22
N CYS A 108 5.16 -1.01 2.67
CA CYS A 108 4.93 -1.40 1.28
C CYS A 108 5.60 -0.45 0.29
N ARG A 109 5.54 0.87 0.50
CA ARG A 109 6.24 1.84 -0.36
C ARG A 109 7.76 1.64 -0.32
N GLY A 110 8.32 1.32 0.85
CA GLY A 110 9.74 0.93 0.99
C GLY A 110 10.09 -0.34 0.21
N ILE A 111 9.24 -1.37 0.27
CA ILE A 111 9.40 -2.61 -0.50
C ILE A 111 9.37 -2.31 -1.99
N LEU A 112 8.34 -1.60 -2.48
CA LEU A 112 8.16 -1.27 -3.89
C LEU A 112 9.29 -0.39 -4.46
N SER A 113 9.94 0.41 -3.60
CA SER A 113 11.11 1.21 -3.96
C SER A 113 12.38 0.36 -4.04
N THR A 114 12.53 -0.64 -3.16
CA THR A 114 13.80 -1.36 -2.98
C THR A 114 13.82 -2.78 -3.53
N LEU A 115 12.70 -3.29 -4.05
CA LEU A 115 12.60 -4.61 -4.68
C LEU A 115 12.52 -4.44 -6.21
N PRO A 116 13.62 -4.59 -6.95
CA PRO A 116 13.66 -4.21 -8.36
C PRO A 116 12.80 -5.07 -9.28
N ASP A 117 12.41 -6.27 -8.88
CA ASP A 117 11.69 -7.27 -9.68
C ASP A 117 10.29 -7.59 -9.13
N HIS A 118 9.72 -6.70 -8.31
CA HIS A 118 8.31 -6.84 -7.88
C HIS A 118 7.35 -6.79 -9.09
N ASN A 119 6.22 -7.49 -8.97
CA ASN A 119 5.16 -7.59 -9.96
C ASN A 119 3.82 -7.08 -9.41
N VAL A 120 3.85 -6.05 -8.56
CA VAL A 120 2.64 -5.50 -7.94
C VAL A 120 1.82 -4.76 -8.97
N HIS A 121 0.57 -5.18 -9.14
CA HIS A 121 -0.39 -4.53 -10.01
C HIS A 121 -1.00 -3.31 -9.31
N SER A 122 -1.77 -3.54 -8.25
CA SER A 122 -2.40 -2.47 -7.47
C SER A 122 -1.74 -2.36 -6.11
N PHE A 123 -1.24 -1.18 -5.77
CA PHE A 123 -0.84 -0.82 -4.42
C PHE A 123 -1.93 0.07 -3.81
N ILE A 124 -2.67 -0.48 -2.86
CA ILE A 124 -3.74 0.19 -2.11
C ILE A 124 -3.17 0.61 -0.75
N SER A 125 -2.90 1.91 -0.62
CA SER A 125 -2.46 2.55 0.62
C SER A 125 -3.68 2.98 1.42
N LEU A 126 -4.01 2.22 2.45
CA LEU A 126 -5.23 2.38 3.25
C LEU A 126 -4.94 3.23 4.50
N SER A 127 -5.22 4.53 4.42
CA SER A 127 -4.96 5.55 5.44
C SER A 127 -3.57 5.50 6.06
N ALA A 128 -2.55 5.44 5.22
CA ALA A 128 -1.14 5.42 5.65
C ALA A 128 -0.57 6.84 5.78
N PRO A 129 0.33 7.14 6.73
CA PRO A 129 0.97 8.46 6.81
C PRO A 129 2.04 8.63 5.72
N GLN A 130 1.63 8.69 4.44
CA GLN A 130 2.56 8.66 3.30
C GLN A 130 3.50 9.87 3.27
N ALA A 131 3.06 11.04 3.73
CA ALA A 131 3.90 12.21 3.90
C ALA A 131 4.45 12.36 5.35
N GLY A 132 4.25 11.36 6.20
CA GLY A 132 4.67 11.36 7.60
C GLY A 132 3.55 11.71 8.57
N GLN A 133 3.92 11.86 9.85
CA GLN A 133 3.03 12.14 10.96
C GLN A 133 3.54 13.35 11.76
N TYR A 134 2.62 14.24 12.14
CA TYR A 134 2.84 15.34 13.07
C TYR A 134 1.55 15.68 13.84
N GLY A 135 1.28 14.96 14.94
CA GLY A 135 0.08 15.21 15.74
C GLY A 135 0.08 14.48 17.07
N ASP A 136 -0.63 15.06 18.03
CA ASP A 136 -0.96 14.45 19.32
C ASP A 136 -2.14 13.49 19.09
N THR A 137 -1.93 12.18 19.27
CA THR A 137 -3.01 11.19 19.14
C THR A 137 -3.04 10.30 20.37
N ASP A 138 -4.22 9.87 20.80
CA ASP A 138 -4.37 8.87 21.85
C ASP A 138 -3.71 7.53 21.50
N TYR A 139 -3.50 7.29 20.19
CA TYR A 139 -2.78 6.13 19.67
C TYR A 139 -1.29 6.13 20.08
N PHE A 140 -0.72 7.30 20.40
CA PHE A 140 0.67 7.48 20.82
C PHE A 140 0.90 7.49 22.34
N ARG A 141 -0.03 6.97 23.16
CA ARG A 141 0.12 6.88 24.64
C ARG A 141 1.38 6.17 25.16
N ILE A 142 2.20 5.59 24.28
CA ILE A 142 3.52 5.02 24.57
C ILE A 142 4.57 6.11 24.80
N PHE A 143 4.31 7.34 24.35
CA PHE A 143 5.06 8.54 24.69
C PHE A 143 4.31 9.28 25.81
N PRO A 144 4.55 8.97 27.09
CA PRO A 144 3.86 9.62 28.19
C PRO A 144 4.10 11.15 28.14
N GLN A 145 3.02 11.90 27.89
CA GLN A 145 2.96 13.36 27.98
C GLN A 145 3.97 14.15 27.10
N PHE A 146 4.36 13.61 25.94
CA PHE A 146 5.03 14.45 24.94
C PHE A 146 3.99 15.17 24.10
N VAL A 147 3.99 16.50 24.15
CA VAL A 147 3.33 17.34 23.15
C VAL A 147 4.02 17.09 21.81
N LYS A 148 3.28 17.06 20.70
CA LYS A 148 3.80 16.85 19.33
C LYS A 148 5.04 17.71 19.07
N SER A 149 5.02 18.95 19.55
CA SER A 149 6.12 19.91 19.40
C SER A 149 7.42 19.53 20.12
N ASN A 150 7.42 18.53 21.00
CA ASN A 150 8.57 18.08 21.77
C ASN A 150 9.06 16.68 21.35
N LEU A 151 8.29 15.95 20.54
CA LEU A 151 8.64 14.58 20.16
C LEU A 151 9.92 14.53 19.31
N TYR A 152 10.24 15.60 18.59
CA TYR A 152 11.48 15.74 17.81
C TYR A 152 12.75 15.58 18.67
N HIS A 153 12.75 16.01 19.94
CA HIS A 153 13.88 15.85 20.85
C HIS A 153 14.26 14.39 21.09
N PHE A 154 13.28 13.49 21.01
CA PHE A 154 13.50 12.07 21.09
C PHE A 154 13.66 11.45 19.70
N CYS A 155 12.72 11.70 18.79
CA CYS A 155 12.67 11.04 17.50
C CYS A 155 13.87 11.35 16.60
N TYR A 156 14.46 12.55 16.68
CA TYR A 156 15.63 12.92 15.86
C TYR A 156 16.97 12.60 16.52
N THR A 157 16.99 11.60 17.40
CA THR A 157 18.19 10.99 17.98
C THR A 157 18.42 9.58 17.40
N GLY A 158 19.65 9.07 17.50
CA GLY A 158 19.95 7.70 17.05
C GLY A 158 19.14 6.63 17.77
N VAL A 159 18.77 6.85 19.04
CA VAL A 159 17.88 5.94 19.78
C VAL A 159 16.43 6.09 19.33
N GLY A 160 15.96 7.31 19.09
CA GLY A 160 14.62 7.57 18.57
C GLY A 160 14.38 6.88 17.22
N GLN A 161 15.36 6.93 16.32
CA GLN A 161 15.28 6.24 15.02
C GLN A 161 15.29 4.71 15.11
N LEU A 162 15.46 4.11 16.30
CA LEU A 162 15.21 2.67 16.51
C LEU A 162 13.72 2.34 16.71
N ILE A 163 12.84 3.34 16.71
CA ILE A 163 11.39 3.18 16.88
C ILE A 163 10.67 3.59 15.59
N SER A 164 9.78 2.72 15.09
CA SER A 164 9.11 2.90 13.78
C SER A 164 8.40 4.24 13.64
N ILE A 165 7.69 4.69 14.68
CA ILE A 165 6.95 5.96 14.67
C ILE A 165 7.89 7.14 14.38
N CYS A 166 9.08 7.15 14.98
CA CYS A 166 10.08 8.20 14.77
C CYS A 166 10.70 8.18 13.38
N ASN A 167 10.66 7.05 12.68
CA ASN A 167 11.18 6.94 11.32
C ASN A 167 10.34 7.74 10.30
N TYR A 168 9.08 8.05 10.63
CA TYR A 168 8.19 8.88 9.81
C TYR A 168 7.58 10.07 10.56
N TRP A 169 8.14 10.43 11.72
CA TRP A 169 7.84 11.71 12.35
C TRP A 169 8.36 12.85 11.49
N ASN A 170 7.46 13.69 10.98
CA ASN A 170 7.78 14.76 10.05
C ASN A 170 7.41 16.11 10.68
N ASP A 171 8.33 16.68 11.45
CA ASP A 171 8.13 17.96 12.13
C ASP A 171 8.34 19.13 11.14
N PRO A 172 7.29 19.90 10.81
CA PRO A 172 7.41 21.04 9.90
C PRO A 172 8.22 22.20 10.50
N HIS A 173 8.39 22.27 11.82
CA HIS A 173 9.13 23.36 12.49
C HIS A 173 10.61 23.08 12.66
N HIS A 174 11.03 21.82 12.45
CA HIS A 174 12.41 21.36 12.65
C HIS A 174 12.93 20.61 11.42
N ARG A 175 12.70 21.19 10.23
CA ARG A 175 13.04 20.57 8.93
C ARG A 175 14.50 20.15 8.82
N ASP A 176 15.45 20.97 9.27
CA ASP A 176 16.88 20.62 9.21
C ASP A 176 17.20 19.38 10.06
N LEU A 177 16.61 19.26 11.26
CA LEU A 177 16.76 18.08 12.11
C LEU A 177 16.09 16.85 11.48
N TYR A 178 14.89 17.02 10.93
CA TYR A 178 14.21 15.95 10.20
C TYR A 178 15.05 15.41 9.04
N LEU A 179 15.56 16.29 8.18
CA LEU A 179 16.34 15.90 6.99
C LEU A 179 17.64 15.19 7.36
N ASN A 180 18.26 15.60 8.47
CA ASN A 180 19.54 15.04 8.91
C ASN A 180 19.38 13.76 9.74
N SER A 181 18.26 13.58 10.43
CA SER A 181 18.05 12.47 11.38
C SER A 181 17.03 11.43 10.95
N SER A 182 16.11 11.70 10.01
CA SER A 182 15.13 10.70 9.57
C SER A 182 15.81 9.61 8.73
N ASP A 183 15.89 8.39 9.27
CA ASP A 183 16.54 7.26 8.61
C ASP A 183 15.67 6.62 7.53
N TYR A 184 14.37 6.93 7.52
CA TYR A 184 13.40 6.29 6.63
C TYR A 184 12.66 7.30 5.76
N LEU A 185 11.76 8.12 6.32
CA LEU A 185 10.84 8.93 5.53
C LEU A 185 11.58 9.93 4.63
N ALA A 186 12.53 10.70 5.17
CA ALA A 186 13.31 11.65 4.38
C ALA A 186 14.12 10.94 3.27
N LEU A 187 14.56 9.70 3.53
CA LEU A 187 15.33 8.90 2.59
C LEU A 187 14.47 8.36 1.44
N ILE A 188 13.31 7.75 1.74
CA ILE A 188 12.39 7.20 0.72
C ILE A 188 11.67 8.30 -0.05
N ASN A 189 11.53 9.50 0.53
CA ASN A 189 11.03 10.68 -0.18
C ASN A 189 12.11 11.39 -1.01
N SER A 190 13.36 10.92 -0.96
CA SER A 190 14.51 11.57 -1.63
C SER A 190 14.69 13.04 -1.24
N GLU A 191 14.35 13.40 -0.01
CA GLU A 191 14.50 14.75 0.55
C GLU A 191 15.95 15.04 0.96
N ARG A 192 16.76 13.98 1.10
CA ARG A 192 18.22 14.06 1.24
C ARG A 192 18.93 13.29 0.14
N PRO A 193 20.21 13.59 -0.18
CA PRO A 193 20.97 12.87 -1.18
C PRO A 193 20.94 11.36 -0.96
N ASN A 194 20.45 10.62 -1.96
CA ASN A 194 20.34 9.18 -1.95
C ASN A 194 20.86 8.64 -3.30
N PRO A 195 21.99 7.93 -3.35
CA PRO A 195 22.55 7.41 -4.60
C PRO A 195 21.61 6.42 -5.30
N ASN A 196 20.69 5.80 -4.57
CA ASN A 196 19.74 4.82 -5.10
C ASN A 196 18.40 5.44 -5.53
N SER A 197 18.20 6.75 -5.36
CA SER A 197 16.91 7.43 -5.63
C SER A 197 16.39 7.20 -7.05
N THR A 198 17.26 7.26 -8.07
CA THR A 198 16.89 6.96 -9.46
C THR A 198 16.37 5.52 -9.63
N GLU A 199 17.03 4.56 -8.98
CA GLU A 199 16.62 3.17 -9.02
C GLU A 199 15.30 2.96 -8.28
N TRP A 200 15.16 3.57 -7.11
CA TRP A 200 13.96 3.48 -6.28
C TRP A 200 12.74 4.04 -6.98
N ARG A 201 12.89 5.19 -7.63
CA ARG A 201 11.87 5.75 -8.51
C ARG A 201 11.51 4.77 -9.63
N ARG A 202 12.50 4.20 -10.32
CA ARG A 202 12.26 3.21 -11.40
C ARG A 202 11.50 2.00 -10.90
N ASN A 203 11.82 1.50 -9.71
CA ASN A 203 11.16 0.36 -9.09
C ASN A 203 9.73 0.70 -8.69
N PHE A 204 9.51 1.82 -8.00
CA PHE A 204 8.17 2.24 -7.58
C PHE A 204 7.23 2.43 -8.77
N LEU A 205 7.72 2.99 -9.89
CA LEU A 205 6.94 3.22 -11.10
C LEU A 205 6.45 1.94 -11.82
N LYS A 206 6.91 0.75 -11.42
CA LYS A 206 6.44 -0.54 -11.97
C LYS A 206 5.01 -0.89 -11.57
N ILE A 207 4.47 -0.29 -10.51
CA ILE A 207 3.06 -0.48 -10.14
C ILE A 207 2.15 0.03 -11.25
N GLN A 208 1.01 -0.66 -11.44
CA GLN A 208 -0.01 -0.27 -12.43
C GLN A 208 -1.05 0.66 -11.83
N LYS A 209 -1.35 0.51 -10.53
CA LYS A 209 -2.26 1.40 -9.80
C LYS A 209 -1.70 1.74 -8.42
N LEU A 210 -1.75 3.01 -8.08
CA LEU A 210 -1.58 3.54 -6.72
C LEU A 210 -2.91 4.09 -6.25
N VAL A 211 -3.51 3.46 -5.26
CA VAL A 211 -4.79 3.89 -4.68
C VAL A 211 -4.53 4.45 -3.29
N LEU A 212 -4.78 5.74 -3.10
CA LEU A 212 -4.55 6.46 -1.85
C LEU A 212 -5.90 6.70 -1.18
N ILE A 213 -6.14 6.02 -0.06
CA ILE A 213 -7.40 6.07 0.67
C ILE A 213 -7.17 6.79 1.99
N GLY A 214 -8.07 7.69 2.36
CA GLY A 214 -8.06 8.36 3.67
C GLY A 214 -9.26 9.30 3.83
N GLY A 215 -9.33 10.02 4.94
CA GLY A 215 -10.48 10.88 5.20
C GLY A 215 -10.34 11.80 6.41
N PRO A 216 -11.16 12.85 6.48
CA PRO A 216 -11.05 13.91 7.49
C PRO A 216 -11.29 13.43 8.93
N ASP A 217 -12.10 12.39 9.12
CA ASP A 217 -12.49 11.87 10.43
C ASP A 217 -11.62 10.70 10.91
N ASP A 218 -10.44 10.47 10.28
CA ASP A 218 -9.51 9.40 10.65
C ASP A 218 -9.11 9.47 12.13
N GLY A 219 -8.81 10.66 12.64
CA GLY A 219 -8.55 10.88 14.07
C GLY A 219 -7.20 10.38 14.58
N VAL A 220 -6.36 9.76 13.74
CA VAL A 220 -4.99 9.33 14.10
C VAL A 220 -3.97 9.93 13.15
N ILE A 221 -4.10 9.71 11.84
CA ILE A 221 -3.19 10.28 10.86
C ILE A 221 -3.33 11.80 10.86
N THR A 222 -2.23 12.49 11.19
CA THR A 222 -2.23 13.96 11.35
C THR A 222 -1.06 14.57 10.57
N PRO A 223 -1.33 15.44 9.58
CA PRO A 223 -2.65 15.73 9.03
C PRO A 223 -3.21 14.51 8.29
N TRP A 224 -4.54 14.34 8.25
CA TRP A 224 -5.17 13.18 7.59
C TRP A 224 -4.84 13.12 6.09
N GLN A 225 -4.58 14.28 5.46
CA GLN A 225 -4.13 14.41 4.08
C GLN A 225 -2.79 13.72 3.82
N SER A 226 -2.02 13.37 4.86
CA SER A 226 -0.82 12.54 4.73
C SER A 226 -1.10 11.20 4.06
N SER A 227 -2.34 10.67 4.19
CA SER A 227 -2.84 9.52 3.41
C SER A 227 -2.80 9.69 1.90
N GLN A 228 -2.84 10.94 1.44
CA GLN A 228 -2.86 11.34 0.05
C GLN A 228 -1.65 12.22 -0.30
N PHE A 229 -0.53 12.05 0.43
CA PHE A 229 0.71 12.82 0.28
C PHE A 229 0.57 14.34 0.51
N GLY A 230 -0.53 14.83 1.10
CA GLY A 230 -0.63 16.19 1.62
C GLY A 230 0.04 16.33 3.00
N PHE A 231 0.62 17.49 3.30
CA PHE A 231 1.33 17.70 4.57
C PHE A 231 1.42 19.17 4.96
N TYR A 232 1.80 19.44 6.21
CA TYR A 232 1.94 20.80 6.73
C TYR A 232 3.11 21.56 6.09
N ASP A 233 2.90 22.86 5.86
CA ASP A 233 3.97 23.86 5.74
C ASP A 233 4.46 24.32 7.13
N ASP A 234 5.39 25.27 7.14
CA ASP A 234 5.97 25.86 8.36
C ASP A 234 4.92 26.55 9.27
N ASN A 235 3.73 26.89 8.75
CA ASN A 235 2.64 27.48 9.51
C ASN A 235 1.57 26.45 9.93
N GLU A 236 1.85 25.15 9.76
CA GLU A 236 0.87 24.07 9.92
C GLU A 236 -0.38 24.21 9.03
N THR A 237 -0.25 24.89 7.89
CA THR A 237 -1.25 24.89 6.83
C THR A 237 -1.04 23.67 5.96
N VAL A 238 -2.10 22.89 5.71
CA VAL A 238 -1.98 21.71 4.85
C VAL A 238 -1.76 22.12 3.39
N VAL A 239 -0.66 21.64 2.82
CA VAL A 239 -0.29 21.74 1.42
C VAL A 239 -0.57 20.42 0.72
N GLU A 240 -1.47 20.47 -0.26
CA GLU A 240 -1.84 19.32 -1.08
C GLU A 240 -0.67 18.76 -1.89
N MET A 241 -0.71 17.46 -2.20
CA MET A 241 0.36 16.72 -2.90
C MET A 241 0.90 17.47 -4.13
N GLN A 242 0.03 18.01 -4.99
CA GLN A 242 0.42 18.67 -6.24
C GLN A 242 1.28 19.93 -6.06
N HIS A 243 1.28 20.51 -4.86
CA HIS A 243 2.04 21.71 -4.53
C HIS A 243 3.30 21.41 -3.72
N GLN A 244 3.57 20.14 -3.40
CA GLN A 244 4.77 19.75 -2.69
C GLN A 244 5.95 19.47 -3.62
N GLU A 245 7.16 19.75 -3.14
CA GLU A 245 8.41 19.58 -3.88
C GLU A 245 8.59 18.14 -4.40
N LEU A 246 8.21 17.13 -3.60
CA LEU A 246 8.28 15.72 -3.98
C LEU A 246 7.47 15.40 -5.25
N TYR A 247 6.35 16.10 -5.46
CA TYR A 247 5.50 15.95 -6.63
C TYR A 247 6.02 16.81 -7.79
N LEU A 248 6.35 18.07 -7.52
CA LEU A 248 6.81 19.03 -8.53
C LEU A 248 8.07 18.50 -9.25
N ARG A 249 8.99 17.93 -8.50
CA ARG A 249 10.23 17.29 -9.00
C ARG A 249 10.08 15.83 -9.39
N ASP A 250 8.91 15.25 -9.16
CA ASP A 250 8.59 13.85 -9.49
C ASP A 250 9.61 12.84 -8.93
N VAL A 251 10.06 13.09 -7.70
CA VAL A 251 11.29 12.50 -7.14
C VAL A 251 11.23 10.97 -7.03
N PHE A 252 10.05 10.41 -6.75
CA PHE A 252 9.77 8.97 -6.79
C PHE A 252 8.57 8.61 -7.69
N GLY A 253 8.11 9.54 -8.55
CA GLY A 253 7.21 9.17 -9.65
C GLY A 253 5.71 9.48 -9.48
N LEU A 254 5.29 10.25 -8.47
CA LEU A 254 3.87 10.59 -8.27
C LEU A 254 3.26 11.38 -9.44
N LYS A 255 3.99 12.37 -9.96
CA LYS A 255 3.54 13.16 -11.12
C LYS A 255 3.47 12.29 -12.37
N THR A 256 4.40 11.34 -12.51
CA THR A 256 4.35 10.33 -13.57
C THR A 256 3.15 9.37 -13.41
N LEU A 257 2.79 8.94 -12.20
CA LEU A 257 1.61 8.10 -11.95
C LEU A 257 0.30 8.87 -12.24
N VAL A 258 0.20 10.14 -11.84
CA VAL A 258 -0.94 11.00 -12.19
C VAL A 258 -1.08 11.15 -13.70
N ALA A 259 0.01 11.45 -14.41
CA ALA A 259 0.00 11.62 -15.86
C ALA A 259 -0.43 10.34 -16.62
N ARG A 260 -0.18 9.16 -16.05
CA ARG A 260 -0.64 7.87 -16.60
C ARG A 260 -2.11 7.54 -16.28
N GLY A 261 -2.74 8.25 -15.35
CA GLY A 261 -4.05 7.87 -14.81
C GLY A 261 -3.98 6.68 -13.85
N ASP A 262 -2.82 6.45 -13.24
CA ASP A 262 -2.53 5.31 -12.37
C ASP A 262 -2.56 5.66 -10.88
N LEU A 263 -2.56 6.95 -10.53
CA LEU A 263 -2.78 7.43 -9.15
C LEU A 263 -4.25 7.78 -8.94
N ILE A 264 -4.87 7.16 -7.96
CA ILE A 264 -6.27 7.31 -7.60
C ILE A 264 -6.35 7.85 -6.17
N LEU A 265 -7.10 8.94 -5.99
CA LEU A 265 -7.46 9.47 -4.66
C LEU A 265 -8.86 8.97 -4.31
N CYS A 266 -9.03 8.39 -3.12
CA CYS A 266 -10.33 8.03 -2.58
C CYS A 266 -10.50 8.61 -1.18
N THR A 267 -11.26 9.71 -1.08
CA THR A 267 -11.53 10.39 0.19
C THR A 267 -12.90 9.98 0.72
N VAL A 268 -12.95 9.46 1.94
CA VAL A 268 -14.20 9.01 2.58
C VAL A 268 -14.36 9.70 3.94
N PRO A 269 -15.39 10.55 4.14
CA PRO A 269 -15.67 11.13 5.45
C PRO A 269 -16.34 10.13 6.40
N GLY A 270 -16.31 10.41 7.70
CA GLY A 270 -17.00 9.65 8.74
C GLY A 270 -16.39 8.29 9.07
N VAL A 271 -15.11 8.07 8.74
CA VAL A 271 -14.40 6.81 9.01
C VAL A 271 -13.26 7.07 9.98
N GLU A 272 -13.39 6.56 11.19
CA GLU A 272 -12.32 6.54 12.19
C GLU A 272 -11.19 5.60 11.74
N HIS A 273 -9.94 5.88 12.15
CA HIS A 273 -8.74 5.17 11.70
C HIS A 273 -8.88 3.64 11.79
N VAL A 274 -9.33 3.14 12.94
CA VAL A 274 -9.46 1.70 13.22
C VAL A 274 -10.55 0.99 12.41
N LEU A 275 -11.35 1.73 11.63
CA LEU A 275 -12.46 1.20 10.84
C LEU A 275 -12.15 1.09 9.35
N TRP A 276 -11.03 1.63 8.85
CA TRP A 276 -10.72 1.64 7.40
C TRP A 276 -10.75 0.27 6.74
N HIS A 277 -10.23 -0.77 7.42
CA HIS A 277 -10.21 -2.14 6.90
C HIS A 277 -11.46 -2.97 7.27
N SER A 278 -12.38 -2.40 8.05
CA SER A 278 -13.62 -3.06 8.50
C SER A 278 -14.90 -2.38 8.02
N ASN A 279 -14.78 -1.29 7.25
CA ASN A 279 -15.90 -0.54 6.71
C ASN A 279 -16.24 -1.03 5.30
N GLU A 280 -17.41 -1.63 5.14
CA GLU A 280 -17.91 -2.16 3.87
C GLU A 280 -18.08 -1.08 2.79
N THR A 281 -18.48 0.13 3.18
CA THR A 281 -18.59 1.27 2.24
C THR A 281 -17.23 1.67 1.70
N VAL A 282 -16.20 1.72 2.55
CA VAL A 282 -14.80 1.97 2.11
C VAL A 282 -14.36 0.89 1.13
N PHE A 283 -14.63 -0.39 1.44
CA PHE A 283 -14.25 -1.50 0.58
C PHE A 283 -14.85 -1.36 -0.83
N HIS A 284 -16.17 -1.23 -0.95
CA HIS A 284 -16.83 -1.14 -2.26
C HIS A 284 -16.48 0.14 -3.01
N ALA A 285 -16.37 1.28 -2.31
CA ALA A 285 -16.09 2.56 -2.97
C ALA A 285 -14.63 2.68 -3.44
N CYS A 286 -13.69 2.19 -2.64
CA CYS A 286 -12.27 2.51 -2.80
C CYS A 286 -11.35 1.33 -3.11
N ILE A 287 -11.73 0.09 -2.79
CA ILE A 287 -10.83 -1.08 -2.84
C ILE A 287 -11.26 -2.06 -3.94
N GLU A 288 -12.51 -2.48 -3.93
CA GLU A 288 -13.04 -3.63 -4.69
C GLU A 288 -12.63 -3.63 -6.18
N LYS A 289 -12.88 -2.53 -6.90
CA LYS A 289 -12.59 -2.43 -8.35
C LYS A 289 -11.11 -2.57 -8.72
N TRP A 290 -10.20 -2.47 -7.75
CA TRP A 290 -8.75 -2.55 -7.97
C TRP A 290 -8.15 -3.93 -7.68
N LEU A 291 -8.99 -4.89 -7.28
CA LEU A 291 -8.62 -6.27 -6.97
C LEU A 291 -9.00 -7.28 -8.09
N MET A 292 -9.47 -6.79 -9.24
CA MET A 292 -9.72 -7.61 -10.43
C MET A 292 -8.44 -7.91 -11.20
#